data_AF-A2DIP8-F1
#
_entry.id   AF-A2DIP8-F1
#
_cell.length_a   1.000
_cell.length_b   1.000
_cell.length_c   1.000
_cell.angle_alpha   90.00
_cell.angle_beta   90.00
_cell.angle_gamma   90.00
#
_symmetry.space_group_name_H-M   'P 1'
#
loop_
_entity.id
_entity.type
_entity.pdbx_description
1 polymer ?
#
loop_
_entity_poly.entity_id
_entity_poly.type
_entity_poly.pdbx_seq_one_letter_code
_entity_poly.pdbx_strand_id
1 'polypeptide(L)'
;MKIYSLYLYQKGADGKMKLVDSANDFNDIGFLYRKNAIEICDFAAQQMADGSNMNTYITAEENKFLISMYRMRPNVAILIAVDKEYPSRAAFNILREIGTEYETNHLQFPNGKSAVMKKAIVEYQNPANADKIKKIQENLDDIQKIMVTNLEEAIGRGQKINELAEKSEHLSESSKMFLRDSKKLNRCCG
;
A
#
# COMPACT_ATOMS: atom_id res chain seq x y z
N MET A 1 15.45 0.48 5.79
CA MET A 1 14.66 1.54 5.11
C MET A 1 14.45 1.22 3.64
N LYS A 2 13.22 0.90 3.23
CA LYS A 2 12.88 0.47 1.87
C LYS A 2 11.39 0.69 1.54
N ILE A 3 11.12 1.09 0.29
CA ILE A 3 9.81 1.05 -0.35
C ILE A 3 9.73 -0.25 -1.17
N TYR A 4 8.73 -1.08 -0.87
CA TYR A 4 8.48 -2.34 -1.55
C TYR A 4 7.54 -2.20 -2.73
N SER A 5 6.46 -1.44 -2.55
CA SER A 5 5.49 -1.24 -3.63
C SER A 5 4.62 -0.01 -3.42
N LEU A 6 4.07 0.47 -4.53
CA LEU A 6 3.17 1.60 -4.67
C LEU A 6 1.99 1.16 -5.53
N TYR A 7 0.79 1.60 -5.18
CA TYR A 7 -0.44 1.25 -5.89
C TYR A 7 -1.38 2.45 -5.98
N LEU A 8 -2.11 2.56 -7.08
CA LEU A 8 -3.30 3.38 -7.18
C LEU A 8 -4.46 2.52 -7.66
N TYR A 9 -5.53 2.53 -6.88
CA TYR A 9 -6.78 1.87 -7.18
C TYR A 9 -7.88 2.89 -7.44
N GLN A 10 -8.74 2.59 -8.41
CA GLN A 10 -9.93 3.37 -8.72
C GLN A 10 -11.16 2.46 -8.75
N LYS A 11 -12.26 2.91 -8.15
CA LYS A 11 -13.53 2.19 -8.15
C LYS A 11 -14.14 2.23 -9.55
N GLY A 12 -14.35 1.07 -10.15
CA GLY A 12 -15.06 0.92 -11.42
C GLY A 12 -16.58 1.11 -11.28
N ALA A 13 -17.28 1.10 -12.42
CA ALA A 13 -18.74 1.17 -12.47
C ALA A 13 -19.43 -0.04 -11.79
N ASP A 14 -18.74 -1.18 -11.70
CA ASP A 14 -19.14 -2.38 -10.96
C ASP A 14 -19.02 -2.23 -9.44
N GLY A 15 -18.53 -1.08 -8.97
CA GLY A 15 -18.34 -0.78 -7.56
C GLY A 15 -17.13 -1.46 -6.92
N LYS A 16 -16.25 -2.10 -7.71
CA LYS A 16 -15.03 -2.76 -7.21
C LYS A 16 -13.81 -1.87 -7.42
N MET A 17 -12.85 -1.88 -6.50
CA MET A 17 -11.58 -1.20 -6.71
C MET A 17 -10.75 -1.97 -7.75
N LYS A 18 -10.31 -1.27 -8.80
CA LYS A 18 -9.46 -1.81 -9.86
C LYS A 18 -8.11 -1.12 -9.82
N LEU A 19 -7.05 -1.90 -10.02
CA LEU A 19 -5.70 -1.39 -10.09
C LEU A 19 -5.55 -0.53 -11.35
N VAL A 20 -5.12 0.72 -11.19
CA VAL A 20 -4.83 1.65 -12.28
C VAL A 20 -3.34 1.59 -12.62
N ASP A 21 -2.49 1.73 -11.61
CA ASP A 21 -1.04 1.59 -11.76
C ASP A 21 -0.40 1.04 -10.48
N SER A 22 0.77 0.43 -10.65
CA SER A 22 1.63 -0.02 -9.57
C SER A 22 3.11 0.03 -9.97
N ALA A 23 3.96 0.20 -8.96
CA ALA A 23 5.40 0.03 -9.06
C ALA A 23 5.88 -0.81 -7.87
N ASN A 24 6.84 -1.71 -8.09
CA ASN A 24 7.35 -2.58 -7.04
C ASN A 24 8.86 -2.83 -7.17
N ASP A 25 9.48 -3.07 -6.01
CA ASP A 25 10.87 -3.51 -5.88
C ASP A 25 11.01 -4.44 -4.66
N PHE A 26 11.09 -5.74 -4.93
CA PHE A 26 11.33 -6.79 -3.93
C PHE A 26 12.67 -7.49 -4.13
N ASN A 27 13.66 -6.80 -4.71
CA ASN A 27 14.94 -7.41 -5.04
C ASN A 27 15.79 -7.82 -3.83
N ASP A 28 15.55 -7.22 -2.66
CA ASP A 28 16.13 -7.57 -1.36
C ASP A 28 15.56 -8.88 -0.80
N ILE A 29 14.37 -9.29 -1.26
CA ILE A 29 13.79 -10.58 -0.92
C ILE A 29 14.44 -11.67 -1.79
N GLY A 30 14.84 -12.76 -1.12
CA GLY A 30 15.42 -13.93 -1.76
C GLY A 30 14.51 -14.45 -2.89
N PHE A 31 15.14 -14.82 -4.02
CA PHE A 31 14.47 -15.17 -5.27
C PHE A 31 13.30 -16.16 -5.10
N LEU A 32 13.46 -17.17 -4.25
CA LEU A 32 12.44 -18.20 -4.00
C LEU A 32 11.17 -17.67 -3.31
N TYR A 33 11.29 -16.63 -2.48
CA TYR A 33 10.18 -16.07 -1.72
C TYR A 33 9.61 -14.80 -2.36
N ARG A 34 10.33 -14.19 -3.29
CA ARG A 34 9.97 -12.91 -3.93
C ARG A 34 8.59 -12.94 -4.56
N LYS A 35 8.26 -14.01 -5.29
CA LYS A 35 6.94 -14.17 -5.91
C LYS A 35 5.82 -14.14 -4.86
N ASN A 36 5.97 -14.92 -3.79
CA ASN A 36 4.97 -14.97 -2.74
C ASN A 36 4.83 -13.62 -2.03
N ALA A 37 5.95 -12.92 -1.78
CA ALA A 37 5.92 -11.60 -1.17
C ALA A 37 5.18 -10.56 -2.02
N ILE A 38 5.40 -10.56 -3.34
CA ILE A 38 4.67 -9.71 -4.28
C ILE A 38 3.17 -10.02 -4.22
N GLU A 39 2.78 -11.28 -4.40
CA GLU A 39 1.37 -11.68 -4.41
C GLU A 39 0.64 -11.33 -3.11
N ILE A 40 1.30 -11.54 -1.96
CA ILE A 40 0.75 -11.22 -0.64
C ILE A 40 0.60 -9.71 -0.46
N CYS A 41 1.60 -8.93 -0.89
CA CYS A 41 1.56 -7.48 -0.78
C CYS A 41 0.46 -6.89 -1.68
N ASP A 42 0.37 -7.36 -2.92
CA ASP A 42 -0.67 -6.95 -3.87
C ASP A 42 -2.07 -7.28 -3.34
N PHE A 43 -2.22 -8.46 -2.75
CA PHE A 43 -3.46 -8.90 -2.13
C PHE A 43 -3.84 -8.02 -0.93
N ALA A 44 -2.91 -7.78 0.00
CA ALA A 44 -3.16 -6.93 1.16
C ALA A 44 -3.53 -5.50 0.75
N ALA A 45 -2.83 -4.92 -0.23
CA ALA A 45 -3.13 -3.61 -0.77
C ALA A 45 -4.54 -3.55 -1.40
N GLN A 46 -4.92 -4.55 -2.20
CA GLN A 46 -6.28 -4.67 -2.75
C GLN A 46 -7.33 -4.74 -1.64
N GLN A 47 -7.12 -5.57 -0.60
CA GLN A 47 -8.08 -5.69 0.51
C GLN A 47 -8.24 -4.37 1.28
N MET A 48 -7.16 -3.63 1.51
CA MET A 48 -7.23 -2.31 2.14
C MET A 48 -7.97 -1.29 1.25
N ALA A 49 -7.72 -1.30 -0.06
CA ALA A 49 -8.40 -0.41 -1.00
C ALA A 49 -9.92 -0.67 -1.04
N ASP A 50 -10.31 -1.95 -1.11
CA ASP A 50 -11.70 -2.43 -1.08
C ASP A 50 -12.37 -2.27 0.30
N GLY A 51 -11.56 -2.10 1.36
CA GLY A 51 -12.01 -1.99 2.73
C GLY A 51 -13.09 -0.91 2.93
N SER A 52 -13.92 -1.09 3.95
CA SER A 52 -14.96 -0.14 4.33
C SER A 52 -14.41 1.07 5.09
N ASN A 53 -13.12 1.07 5.42
CA ASN A 53 -12.49 2.14 6.16
C ASN A 53 -12.41 3.43 5.31
N MET A 54 -13.10 4.47 5.78
CA MET A 54 -13.22 5.77 5.12
C MET A 54 -12.21 6.81 5.63
N ASN A 55 -11.27 6.42 6.49
CA ASN A 55 -10.24 7.34 6.95
C ASN A 55 -9.37 7.77 5.77
N THR A 56 -9.10 9.08 5.70
CA THR A 56 -8.26 9.67 4.65
C THR A 56 -6.84 9.13 4.71
N TYR A 57 -6.30 8.96 5.92
CA TYR A 57 -4.95 8.43 6.14
C TYR A 57 -5.01 7.27 7.13
N ILE A 58 -4.51 6.12 6.71
CA ILE A 58 -4.42 4.94 7.55
C ILE A 58 -3.14 4.18 7.27
N THR A 59 -2.55 3.60 8.30
CA THR A 59 -1.39 2.71 8.19
C THR A 59 -1.75 1.39 8.84
N ALA A 60 -1.71 0.32 8.04
CA ALA A 60 -1.77 -1.04 8.52
C ALA A 60 -0.36 -1.50 8.87
N GLU A 61 -0.18 -1.97 10.10
CA GLU A 61 1.04 -2.59 10.58
C GLU A 61 0.93 -4.10 10.51
N GLU A 62 1.87 -4.75 9.82
CA GLU A 62 1.99 -6.21 9.75
C GLU A 62 3.45 -6.62 9.88
N ASN A 63 3.82 -7.16 11.05
CA ASN A 63 5.18 -7.62 11.38
C ASN A 63 6.28 -6.56 11.18
N LYS A 64 7.04 -6.61 10.08
CA LYS A 64 8.13 -5.67 9.76
C LYS A 64 7.74 -4.66 8.67
N PHE A 65 6.52 -4.74 8.17
CA PHE A 65 6.02 -3.94 7.07
C PHE A 65 4.93 -2.99 7.54
N LEU A 66 4.87 -1.83 6.89
CA LEU A 66 3.79 -0.87 7.01
C LEU A 66 3.15 -0.70 5.64
N ILE A 67 1.83 -0.82 5.57
CA ILE A 67 1.05 -0.48 4.38
C ILE A 67 0.27 0.79 4.70
N SER A 68 0.76 1.91 4.17
CA SER A 68 0.11 3.21 4.35
C SER A 68 -0.81 3.49 3.17
N MET A 69 -2.04 3.93 3.45
CA MET A 69 -3.04 4.30 2.46
C MET A 69 -3.44 5.76 2.63
N TYR A 70 -3.49 6.46 1.51
CA TYR A 70 -4.14 7.75 1.33
C TYR A 70 -5.40 7.56 0.48
N ARG A 71 -6.56 7.76 1.09
CA ARG A 71 -7.86 7.76 0.39
C ARG A 71 -8.15 9.17 -0.10
N MET A 72 -7.73 9.45 -1.34
CA MET A 72 -7.94 10.76 -1.98
C MET A 72 -9.43 11.07 -2.13
N ARG A 73 -10.23 10.09 -2.53
CA ARG A 73 -11.69 10.17 -2.69
C ARG A 73 -12.32 8.81 -2.36
N PRO A 74 -13.64 8.71 -2.12
CA PRO A 74 -14.29 7.41 -1.87
C PRO A 74 -14.06 6.36 -2.98
N ASN A 75 -13.78 6.82 -4.21
CA ASN A 75 -13.51 5.99 -5.37
C ASN A 75 -12.02 5.91 -5.77
N VAL A 76 -11.09 6.51 -5.04
CA VAL A 76 -9.65 6.47 -5.36
C VAL A 76 -8.83 6.26 -4.09
N ALA A 77 -8.03 5.20 -4.07
CA ALA A 77 -7.14 4.85 -2.96
C ALA A 77 -5.71 4.68 -3.47
N ILE A 78 -4.76 5.27 -2.77
CA ILE A 78 -3.33 5.23 -3.10
C ILE A 78 -2.61 4.58 -1.93
N LEU A 79 -1.79 3.57 -2.18
CA LEU A 79 -1.14 2.78 -1.15
C LEU A 79 0.36 2.69 -1.39
N ILE A 80 1.12 2.60 -0.29
CA ILE A 80 2.56 2.36 -0.29
C ILE A 80 2.88 1.31 0.77
N ALA A 81 3.59 0.26 0.38
CA ALA A 81 4.16 -0.72 1.28
C ALA A 81 5.64 -0.39 1.51
N VAL A 82 6.02 -0.23 2.77
CA VAL A 82 7.37 0.13 3.20
C VAL A 82 7.80 -0.75 4.37
N ASP A 83 9.10 -0.78 4.66
CA ASP A 83 9.55 -1.28 5.96
C ASP A 83 9.18 -0.30 7.09
N LYS A 84 9.15 -0.81 8.32
CA LYS A 84 8.86 -0.02 9.53
C LYS A 84 9.82 1.15 9.77
N GLU A 85 11.03 1.08 9.24
CA GLU A 85 12.03 2.13 9.41
C GLU A 85 11.81 3.30 8.45
N TYR A 86 11.05 3.12 7.37
CA TYR A 86 10.77 4.18 6.42
C TYR A 86 9.86 5.25 7.06
N PRO A 87 10.26 6.54 7.06
CA PRO A 87 9.50 7.59 7.73
C PRO A 87 8.09 7.74 7.15
N SER A 88 7.07 7.61 8.01
CA SER A 88 5.65 7.73 7.59
C SER A 88 5.38 9.06 6.90
N ARG A 89 5.99 10.15 7.37
CA ARG A 89 5.89 11.47 6.72
C ARG A 89 6.33 11.44 5.26
N ALA A 90 7.48 10.82 4.97
CA ALA A 90 7.97 10.70 3.60
C ALA A 90 7.03 9.83 2.76
N ALA A 91 6.51 8.73 3.33
CA ALA A 91 5.57 7.85 2.66
C ALA A 91 4.29 8.60 2.25
N PHE A 92 3.68 9.35 3.18
CA PHE A 92 2.48 10.13 2.89
C PHE A 92 2.72 11.31 1.93
N ASN A 93 3.90 11.92 1.95
CA ASN A 93 4.26 12.94 0.94
C ASN A 93 4.24 12.35 -0.47
N ILE A 94 4.80 11.15 -0.65
CA ILE A 94 4.80 10.43 -1.93
C ILE A 94 3.36 10.11 -2.36
N LEU A 95 2.53 9.58 -1.43
CA LEU A 95 1.13 9.26 -1.72
C LEU A 95 0.34 10.48 -2.18
N ARG A 96 0.56 11.64 -1.55
CA ARG A 96 -0.07 12.91 -1.95
C ARG A 96 0.41 13.37 -3.32
N GLU A 97 1.70 13.29 -3.60
CA GLU A 97 2.27 13.69 -4.90
C GLU A 97 1.67 12.85 -6.04
N ILE A 98 1.52 11.54 -5.84
CA ILE A 98 0.82 10.64 -6.78
C ILE A 98 -0.64 11.08 -6.96
N GLY A 99 -1.33 11.41 -5.87
CA GLY A 99 -2.71 11.90 -5.92
C GLY A 99 -2.84 13.21 -6.71
N THR A 100 -1.92 14.16 -6.50
CA THR A 100 -1.88 15.42 -7.25
C THR A 100 -1.58 15.19 -8.73
N GLU A 101 -0.63 14.30 -9.07
CA GLU A 101 -0.38 13.93 -10.47
C GLU A 101 -1.64 13.34 -11.12
N TYR A 102 -2.32 12.44 -10.42
CA TYR A 102 -3.53 11.80 -10.93
C TYR A 102 -4.69 12.78 -11.10
N GLU A 103 -4.88 13.70 -10.15
CA GLU A 103 -5.91 14.73 -10.22
C GLU A 103 -5.64 15.76 -11.33
N THR A 104 -4.38 16.20 -11.47
CA THR A 104 -3.95 17.15 -12.51
C THR A 104 -4.19 16.58 -13.91
N ASN A 105 -4.04 15.27 -14.07
CA ASN A 105 -4.27 14.57 -15.33
C ASN A 105 -5.74 14.12 -15.50
N HIS A 106 -6.70 14.67 -14.77
CA HIS A 106 -8.14 14.36 -14.85
C HIS A 106 -8.51 12.92 -14.46
N LEU A 107 -7.92 12.41 -13.37
CA LEU A 107 -8.16 11.05 -12.84
C LEU A 107 -7.78 9.94 -13.83
N GLN A 108 -6.69 10.17 -14.57
CA GLN A 108 -6.07 9.20 -15.46
C GLN A 108 -4.57 9.48 -15.51
N PHE A 109 -3.75 8.45 -15.74
CA PHE A 109 -2.33 8.68 -16.01
C PHE A 109 -2.08 8.73 -17.52
N PRO A 110 -1.25 9.66 -18.01
CA PRO A 110 -0.76 9.61 -19.38
C PRO A 110 -0.08 8.26 -19.62
N ASN A 111 -0.51 7.52 -20.65
CA ASN A 111 -0.05 6.14 -20.95
C ASN A 111 -0.35 5.09 -19.86
N GLY A 112 -1.25 5.40 -18.91
CA GLY A 112 -1.64 4.50 -17.83
C GLY A 112 -0.56 4.30 -16.75
N LYS A 113 0.50 5.12 -16.74
CA LYS A 113 1.61 5.01 -15.78
C LYS A 113 1.93 6.35 -15.09
N SER A 114 2.12 6.31 -13.77
CA SER A 114 2.52 7.46 -12.96
C SER A 114 4.03 7.70 -13.07
N ALA A 115 4.41 8.93 -13.41
CA ALA A 115 5.81 9.35 -13.39
C ALA A 115 6.32 9.44 -11.94
N VAL A 116 5.46 9.85 -11.00
CA VAL A 116 5.80 9.94 -9.57
C VAL A 116 6.06 8.55 -8.99
N MET A 117 5.24 7.54 -9.28
CA MET A 117 5.49 6.16 -8.81
C MET A 117 6.80 5.59 -9.34
N LYS A 118 7.08 5.81 -10.65
CA LYS A 118 8.33 5.37 -11.27
C LYS A 118 9.55 6.01 -10.61
N LYS A 119 9.46 7.30 -10.29
CA LYS A 119 10.51 8.02 -9.58
C LYS A 119 10.63 7.53 -8.13
N ALA A 120 9.51 7.33 -7.46
CA ALA A 120 9.46 6.97 -6.05
C ALA A 120 10.11 5.62 -5.75
N ILE A 121 9.84 4.60 -6.56
CA ILE A 121 10.38 3.25 -6.33
C ILE A 121 11.92 3.17 -6.48
N VAL A 122 12.55 4.19 -7.08
CA VAL A 122 14.00 4.26 -7.29
C VAL A 122 14.65 5.35 -6.42
N GLU A 123 14.24 6.61 -6.61
CA GLU A 123 14.93 7.77 -6.01
C GLU A 123 14.49 8.05 -4.58
N TYR A 124 13.22 7.77 -4.26
CA TYR A 124 12.65 8.03 -2.94
C TYR A 124 12.86 6.87 -1.96
N GLN A 125 13.56 5.80 -2.38
CA GLN A 125 14.13 4.82 -1.45
C GLN A 125 14.98 5.51 -0.37
N ASN A 126 15.62 6.63 -0.71
CA ASN A 126 16.17 7.57 0.26
C ASN A 126 15.11 8.63 0.62
N PRO A 127 14.57 8.65 1.86
CA PRO A 127 13.50 9.59 2.23
C PRO A 127 13.92 11.06 2.18
N ALA A 128 15.22 11.38 2.29
CA ALA A 128 15.69 12.75 2.16
C ALA A 128 15.38 13.35 0.77
N ASN A 129 15.23 12.50 -0.26
CA ASN A 129 14.78 12.93 -1.58
C ASN A 129 13.26 13.12 -1.64
N ALA A 130 12.49 12.32 -0.91
CA ALA A 130 11.05 12.52 -0.76
C ALA A 130 10.72 13.79 0.05
N ASP A 131 11.56 14.16 1.01
CA ASP A 131 11.37 15.41 1.77
C ASP A 131 11.55 16.67 0.90
N LYS A 132 12.22 16.56 -0.24
CA LYS A 132 12.35 17.65 -1.23
C LYS A 132 11.08 17.88 -2.04
N ILE A 133 10.07 17.00 -1.93
CA ILE A 133 8.72 17.19 -2.51
C ILE A 133 8.04 18.46 -1.92
N LYS A 134 8.63 19.09 -0.90
CA LYS A 134 8.25 20.39 -0.32
C LYS A 134 7.77 21.44 -1.34
N LYS A 135 6.43 21.55 -1.43
CA LYS A 135 5.61 22.79 -1.50
C LYS A 135 4.15 22.53 -1.88
N ILE A 136 3.67 21.29 -1.94
CA ILE A 136 2.23 21.03 -2.03
C ILE A 136 1.64 21.13 -0.63
N GLN A 137 1.27 22.37 -0.30
CA GLN A 137 0.44 22.84 0.81
C GLN A 137 0.83 22.34 2.19
N GLU A 138 1.35 23.28 2.98
CA GLU A 138 1.49 23.21 4.43
C GLU A 138 0.16 22.83 5.10
N ASN A 139 -0.10 21.53 5.22
CA ASN A 139 -0.99 20.94 6.20
C ASN A 139 -0.20 19.81 6.86
N LEU A 140 0.81 20.19 7.64
CA LEU A 140 1.51 19.27 8.55
C LEU A 140 0.55 18.67 9.58
N ASP A 141 -0.59 19.34 9.83
CA ASP A 141 -1.67 18.91 10.73
C ASP A 141 -2.35 17.60 10.30
N ASP A 142 -2.34 17.27 9.01
CA ASP A 142 -2.97 16.04 8.52
C ASP A 142 -2.19 14.78 8.89
N ILE A 143 -0.87 14.89 9.13
CA ILE A 143 -0.05 13.75 9.59
C ILE A 143 -0.44 13.36 11.02
N GLN A 144 -0.92 14.30 11.84
CA GLN A 144 -1.42 13.99 13.20
C GLN A 144 -2.69 13.12 13.18
N LYS A 145 -3.41 13.05 12.05
CA LYS A 145 -4.65 12.27 11.90
C LYS A 145 -4.42 10.87 11.32
N ILE A 146 -3.17 10.42 11.16
CA ILE A 146 -2.89 9.08 10.66
C ILE A 146 -3.39 8.05 11.68
N MET A 147 -4.38 7.25 11.30
CA MET A 147 -4.76 6.08 12.07
C MET A 147 -3.72 4.99 11.84
N VAL A 148 -3.01 4.57 12.88
CA VAL A 148 -2.15 3.37 12.84
C VAL A 148 -2.91 2.23 13.50
N THR A 149 -3.07 1.12 12.79
CA THR A 149 -3.76 -0.07 13.29
C THR A 149 -3.21 -1.34 12.62
N ASN A 150 -3.69 -2.52 13.01
CA ASN A 150 -3.40 -3.76 12.31
C ASN A 150 -4.12 -3.84 10.95
N LEU A 151 -3.69 -4.78 10.10
CA LEU A 151 -4.25 -4.96 8.77
C LEU A 151 -5.76 -5.28 8.77
N GLU A 152 -6.26 -6.04 9.74
CA GLU A 152 -7.67 -6.47 9.80
C GLU A 152 -8.61 -5.28 10.10
N GLU A 153 -8.22 -4.42 11.05
CA GLU A 153 -8.91 -3.16 11.37
C GLU A 153 -8.81 -2.15 10.23
N ALA A 154 -7.67 -2.10 9.54
CA ALA A 154 -7.50 -1.21 8.39
C ALA A 154 -8.42 -1.56 7.22
N ILE A 155 -8.76 -2.84 7.04
CA ILE A 155 -9.76 -3.31 6.07
C ILE A 155 -11.19 -2.95 6.53
N GLY A 156 -11.46 -2.96 7.83
CA GLY A 156 -12.73 -2.47 8.42
C GLY A 156 -13.94 -3.41 8.28
N ARG A 157 -13.75 -4.64 7.78
CA ARG A 157 -14.84 -5.61 7.54
C ARG A 157 -15.02 -6.66 8.65
N GLY A 158 -14.19 -6.65 9.68
CA GLY A 158 -14.15 -7.70 10.71
C GLY A 158 -13.77 -9.09 10.15
N GLN A 159 -13.22 -9.14 8.94
CA GLN A 159 -12.77 -10.36 8.27
C GLN A 159 -11.25 -10.45 8.37
N LYS A 160 -10.75 -11.63 8.72
CA LYS A 160 -9.31 -11.87 8.79
C LYS A 160 -8.73 -11.95 7.39
N ILE A 161 -7.56 -11.34 7.19
CA ILE A 161 -6.84 -11.37 5.91
C ILE A 161 -6.62 -12.81 5.41
N ASN A 162 -6.41 -13.76 6.33
CA ASN A 162 -6.23 -15.18 6.01
C ASN A 162 -7.49 -15.81 5.40
N GLU A 163 -8.67 -15.49 5.94
CA GLU A 163 -9.94 -16.03 5.42
C GLU A 163 -10.23 -15.48 4.02
N LEU A 164 -9.87 -14.22 3.79
CA LEU A 164 -9.92 -13.60 2.48
C LEU A 164 -8.92 -14.26 1.52
N ALA A 165 -7.71 -14.56 1.99
CA ALA A 165 -6.65 -15.18 1.20
C ALA A 165 -7.02 -16.61 0.75
N GLU A 166 -7.65 -17.40 1.63
CA GLU A 166 -8.08 -18.76 1.30
C GLU A 166 -9.09 -18.79 0.16
N LYS A 167 -10.03 -17.85 0.17
CA LYS A 167 -11.08 -17.69 -0.85
C LYS A 167 -10.60 -17.00 -2.13
N SER A 168 -9.44 -16.36 -2.10
CA SER A 168 -8.91 -15.61 -3.24
C SER A 168 -8.43 -16.56 -4.35
N GLU A 169 -8.90 -16.34 -5.58
CA GLU A 169 -8.36 -17.00 -6.77
C GLU A 169 -7.07 -16.32 -7.28
N HIS A 170 -6.75 -15.12 -6.76
CA HIS A 170 -5.60 -14.32 -7.17
C HIS A 170 -4.30 -14.70 -6.44
N LEU A 171 -4.37 -15.52 -5.38
CA LEU A 171 -3.21 -16.00 -4.65
C LEU A 171 -2.88 -17.43 -5.07
N SER A 172 -1.60 -17.68 -5.39
CA SER A 172 -1.12 -19.03 -5.62
C SER A 172 -1.19 -19.86 -4.33
N GLU A 173 -1.29 -21.19 -4.47
CA GLU A 173 -1.31 -22.10 -3.33
C GLU A 173 -0.06 -21.94 -2.44
N SER A 174 1.11 -21.69 -3.04
CA SER A 174 2.34 -21.40 -2.30
C SER A 174 2.24 -20.14 -1.45
N SER A 175 1.64 -19.06 -1.97
CA SER A 175 1.41 -17.82 -1.22
C SER A 175 0.39 -18.01 -0.10
N LYS A 176 -0.68 -18.77 -0.35
CA LYS A 176 -1.67 -19.12 0.69
C LYS A 176 -1.04 -19.95 1.82
N MET A 177 -0.21 -20.94 1.49
CA MET A 177 0.54 -21.71 2.47
C MET A 177 1.49 -20.81 3.26
N PHE A 178 2.23 -19.94 2.58
CA PHE A 178 3.16 -19.02 3.21
C PHE A 178 2.49 -18.08 4.23
N LEU A 179 1.31 -17.52 3.90
CA LEU A 179 0.52 -16.71 4.83
C LEU A 179 0.10 -17.50 6.06
N ARG A 180 -0.36 -18.74 5.88
CA ARG A 180 -0.76 -19.64 6.98
C ARG A 180 0.41 -19.93 7.91
N ASP A 181 1.57 -20.28 7.34
CA ASP A 181 2.73 -20.71 8.12
C ASP A 181 3.42 -19.55 8.84
N SER A 182 3.45 -18.36 8.23
CA SER A 182 3.96 -17.14 8.87
C SER A 182 3.19 -16.78 10.14
N LYS A 183 1.85 -16.94 10.13
CA LYS A 183 1.03 -16.72 11.34
C LYS A 183 1.26 -17.79 12.41
N LYS A 184 1.56 -19.04 12.04
CA LYS A 184 1.87 -20.11 13.02
C LYS A 184 3.20 -19.85 13.72
N LEU A 185 4.23 -19.41 12.99
CA LEU A 185 5.54 -19.09 13.54
C LEU A 185 5.48 -17.94 14.55
N ASN A 186 4.66 -16.93 14.29
CA ASN A 186 4.43 -15.83 15.24
C ASN A 186 3.63 -16.24 16.50
N ARG A 187 2.95 -17.39 16.47
CA ARG A 187 2.09 -17.87 17.57
C ARG A 187 2.82 -18.79 18.57
N CYS A 188 3.98 -19.35 18.17
CA CYS A 188 4.77 -20.27 19.00
C CYS A 188 5.92 -19.60 19.78
N CYS A 189 6.10 -18.28 19.64
CA CYS A 189 7.15 -17.52 20.33
C CYS A 189 6.60 -16.33 21.14
N GLY A 190 5.34 -16.43 21.58
CA GLY A 190 4.69 -15.48 22.50
C GLY A 190 4.52 -16.08 23.88
#